data_AF-A0A4Q3YFQ3-F1
#
_entry.id   AF-A0A4Q3YFQ3-F1
#
_cell.length_a   1.000
_cell.length_b   1.000
_cell.length_c   1.000
_cell.angle_alpha   90.00
_cell.angle_beta   90.00
_cell.angle_gamma   90.00
#
_symmetry.space_group_name_H-M   'P 1'
#
loop_
_entity.id
_entity.type
_entity.pdbx_description
1 polymer ?
#
loop_
_entity_poly.entity_id
_entity_poly.type
_entity_poly.pdbx_seq_one_letter_code
_entity_poly.pdbx_strand_id
1 'polypeptide(L)'
;LKNVPPELYEAAELDGAGPLRRFWHITWPMISPVTLFQVIVLLIAFLQVFTQPFVLSKDPGLGTQTATGPGDSMLSYSIYLFQNGFTFLKMGYASAMAWVLLLVTLAITLLILWSAKKWVFYDNR
;
A
#
# COMPACT_ATOMS: atom_id res chain seq x y z
N LEU A 1 -5.53 -16.54 -8.83
CA LEU A 1 -6.57 -17.60 -8.72
C LEU A 1 -6.26 -18.88 -9.51
N LYS A 2 -5.20 -18.93 -10.35
CA LYS A 2 -4.80 -20.15 -11.10
C LYS A 2 -3.91 -21.14 -10.34
N ASN A 3 -3.53 -20.85 -9.10
CA ASN A 3 -2.55 -21.64 -8.34
C ASN A 3 -3.16 -22.51 -7.24
N VAL A 4 -4.50 -22.60 -7.15
CA VAL A 4 -5.15 -23.52 -6.21
C VAL A 4 -5.47 -24.81 -6.98
N PRO A 5 -4.88 -25.97 -6.64
CA PRO A 5 -5.21 -27.23 -7.27
C PRO A 5 -6.72 -27.49 -7.16
N PRO A 6 -7.40 -27.86 -8.25
CA PRO A 6 -8.84 -28.15 -8.23
C PRO A 6 -9.20 -29.29 -7.26
N GLU A 7 -8.25 -30.20 -7.00
CA GLU A 7 -8.35 -31.32 -6.07
C GLU A 7 -8.71 -30.89 -4.63
N LEU A 8 -8.24 -29.72 -4.18
CA LEU A 8 -8.56 -29.19 -2.85
C LEU A 8 -10.01 -28.67 -2.76
N TYR A 9 -10.57 -28.20 -3.87
CA TYR A 9 -11.98 -27.80 -3.94
C TYR A 9 -12.89 -29.02 -4.00
N GLU A 10 -12.51 -30.06 -4.75
CA GLU A 10 -13.26 -31.32 -4.87
C GLU A 10 -13.28 -32.10 -3.54
N ALA A 11 -12.15 -32.16 -2.83
CA ALA A 11 -12.10 -32.76 -1.49
C ALA A 11 -12.96 -31.98 -0.48
N ALA A 12 -12.96 -30.65 -0.54
CA ALA A 12 -13.78 -29.82 0.34
C ALA A 12 -15.29 -29.90 0.04
N GLU A 13 -15.67 -30.21 -1.21
CA GLU A 13 -17.06 -30.54 -1.57
C GLU A 13 -17.48 -31.90 -1.06
N LEU A 14 -16.59 -32.90 -1.14
CA LEU A 14 -16.80 -34.22 -0.56
C LEU A 14 -16.97 -34.16 0.98
N ASP A 15 -16.26 -33.25 1.66
CA ASP A 15 -16.37 -33.00 3.11
C ASP A 15 -17.52 -32.03 3.52
N GLY A 16 -18.37 -31.61 2.58
CA GLY A 16 -19.55 -30.78 2.87
C GLY A 16 -19.24 -29.34 3.29
N ALA A 17 -18.06 -28.80 2.96
CA ALA A 17 -17.72 -27.42 3.29
C ALA A 17 -18.53 -26.43 2.45
N GLY A 18 -19.33 -25.59 3.10
CA GLY A 18 -20.04 -24.48 2.45
C GLY A 18 -19.09 -23.44 1.83
N PRO A 19 -19.56 -22.59 0.89
CA PRO A 19 -18.73 -21.65 0.13
C PRO A 19 -17.97 -20.62 1.00
N LEU A 20 -18.56 -20.14 2.09
CA LEU A 20 -17.86 -19.27 3.05
C LEU A 20 -16.71 -19.99 3.78
N ARG A 21 -16.92 -21.27 4.15
CA ARG A 21 -15.91 -22.05 4.87
C ARG A 21 -14.71 -22.33 3.94
N ARG A 22 -14.99 -22.66 2.68
CA ARG A 22 -13.98 -22.83 1.61
C ARG A 22 -13.18 -21.54 1.38
N PHE A 23 -13.83 -20.37 1.34
CA PHE A 23 -13.14 -19.10 1.16
C PHE A 23 -12.13 -18.80 2.28
N TRP A 24 -12.57 -18.87 3.54
CA TRP A 24 -11.71 -18.51 4.68
C TRP A 24 -10.63 -19.54 5.02
N HIS A 25 -10.88 -20.83 4.78
CA HIS A 25 -9.96 -21.90 5.18
C HIS A 25 -9.08 -22.42 4.04
N ILE A 26 -9.47 -22.19 2.77
CA ILE A 26 -8.74 -22.72 1.60
C ILE A 26 -8.25 -21.56 0.73
N THR A 27 -9.16 -20.72 0.24
CA THR A 27 -8.79 -19.66 -0.70
C THR A 27 -7.90 -18.60 -0.04
N TRP A 28 -8.29 -18.09 1.12
CA TRP A 28 -7.61 -17.00 1.82
C TRP A 28 -6.19 -17.36 2.26
N PRO A 29 -5.93 -18.52 2.89
CA PRO A 29 -4.56 -18.91 3.23
C PRO A 29 -3.67 -19.15 2.00
N MET A 30 -4.22 -19.74 0.92
CA MET A 30 -3.43 -20.04 -0.27
C MET A 30 -3.02 -18.79 -1.08
N ILE A 31 -3.84 -17.73 -1.05
CA ILE A 31 -3.47 -16.44 -1.66
C ILE A 31 -2.74 -15.50 -0.69
N SER A 32 -2.53 -15.90 0.57
CA SER A 32 -1.89 -15.08 1.59
C SER A 32 -0.52 -14.50 1.19
N PRO A 33 0.36 -15.21 0.44
CA PRO A 33 1.64 -14.64 0.03
C PRO A 33 1.48 -13.53 -1.02
N VAL A 34 0.55 -13.70 -1.96
CA VAL A 34 0.28 -12.74 -3.04
C VAL A 34 -0.43 -11.49 -2.49
N THR A 35 -1.41 -11.69 -1.62
CA THR A 35 -2.13 -10.58 -0.97
C THR A 35 -1.20 -9.77 -0.07
N LEU A 36 -0.27 -10.41 0.66
CA LEU A 36 0.75 -9.70 1.40
C LEU A 36 1.62 -8.81 0.52
N PHE A 37 2.13 -9.35 -0.60
CA PHE A 37 2.93 -8.57 -1.54
C PHE A 37 2.14 -7.36 -2.05
N GLN A 38 0.88 -7.57 -2.41
CA GLN A 38 -0.01 -6.50 -2.87
C GLN A 38 -0.22 -5.43 -1.78
N VAL A 39 -0.44 -5.83 -0.53
CA VAL A 39 -0.60 -4.91 0.60
C VAL A 39 0.65 -4.06 0.79
N ILE A 40 1.84 -4.66 0.75
CA ILE A 40 3.11 -3.94 0.87
C ILE A 40 3.25 -2.90 -0.24
N VAL A 41 3.08 -3.32 -1.50
CA VAL A 41 3.23 -2.43 -2.66
C VAL A 41 2.22 -1.28 -2.62
N LEU A 42 0.95 -1.57 -2.34
CA LEU A 42 -0.10 -0.55 -2.25
C LEU A 42 0.15 0.43 -1.10
N LEU A 43 0.61 -0.07 0.05
CA LEU A 43 0.88 0.77 1.21
C LEU A 43 2.08 1.69 0.96
N ILE A 44 3.15 1.19 0.34
CA ILE A 44 4.28 2.02 -0.10
C ILE A 44 3.81 3.07 -1.11
N ALA A 45 3.02 2.67 -2.10
CA ALA A 45 2.48 3.60 -3.10
C ALA A 45 1.61 4.69 -2.48
N PHE A 46 0.82 4.36 -1.47
CA PHE A 46 -0.03 5.33 -0.76
C PHE A 46 0.80 6.33 0.05
N LEU A 47 1.83 5.88 0.76
CA LEU A 47 2.76 6.77 1.49
C LEU A 47 3.54 7.69 0.56
N GLN A 48 3.81 7.24 -0.66
CA GLN A 48 4.54 7.99 -1.69
C GLN A 48 3.62 8.76 -2.65
N VAL A 49 2.32 8.87 -2.34
CA VAL A 49 1.36 9.52 -3.24
C VAL A 49 1.73 10.99 -3.46
N PHE A 50 2.01 11.32 -4.73
CA PHE A 50 2.42 12.66 -5.15
C PHE A 50 1.61 13.11 -6.36
N THR A 51 1.56 12.30 -7.40
CA THR A 51 1.02 12.68 -8.71
C THR A 51 -0.45 13.10 -8.64
N GLN A 52 -1.32 12.29 -8.01
CA GLN A 52 -2.76 12.59 -7.93
C GLN A 52 -3.04 13.93 -7.22
N PRO A 53 -2.59 14.15 -5.97
CA PRO A 53 -2.89 15.41 -5.30
C PRO A 53 -2.14 16.60 -5.92
N PHE A 54 -0.96 16.41 -6.53
CA PHE A 54 -0.24 17.49 -7.22
C PHE A 54 -0.90 17.92 -8.52
N VAL A 55 -1.42 16.98 -9.32
CA VAL A 55 -2.12 17.31 -10.57
C VAL A 55 -3.46 17.96 -10.29
N LEU A 56 -4.23 17.42 -9.33
CA LEU A 56 -5.53 17.97 -8.95
C LEU A 56 -5.42 19.36 -8.32
N SER A 57 -4.40 19.61 -7.50
CA SER A 57 -4.18 20.92 -6.89
C SER A 57 -3.66 21.99 -7.88
N LYS A 58 -3.15 21.58 -9.04
CA LYS A 58 -2.77 22.48 -10.14
C LYS A 58 -3.89 22.76 -11.13
N ASP A 59 -5.06 22.14 -10.94
CA ASP A 59 -6.21 22.39 -11.80
C ASP A 59 -6.69 23.85 -11.65
N PRO A 60 -6.62 24.66 -12.73
CA PRO A 60 -7.09 26.04 -12.72
C PRO A 60 -8.57 26.19 -12.34
N GLY A 61 -9.37 25.12 -12.51
CA GLY A 61 -10.80 25.09 -12.17
C GLY A 61 -11.10 25.06 -10.66
N LEU A 62 -10.12 24.72 -9.81
CA LEU A 62 -10.29 24.58 -8.36
C LEU A 62 -10.00 25.88 -7.57
N GLY A 63 -9.58 26.96 -8.24
CA GLY A 63 -9.41 28.29 -7.64
C GLY A 63 -8.25 28.43 -6.62
N THR A 64 -7.50 27.35 -6.36
CA THR A 64 -6.37 27.35 -5.43
C THR A 64 -5.05 27.33 -6.19
N GLN A 65 -4.25 28.38 -6.01
CA GLN A 65 -2.90 28.48 -6.58
C GLN A 65 -1.84 27.69 -5.78
N THR A 66 -2.25 26.98 -4.74
CA THR A 66 -1.38 26.19 -3.87
C THR A 66 -1.58 24.70 -4.13
N ALA A 67 -0.47 23.95 -4.13
CA ALA A 67 -0.43 22.51 -4.38
C ALA A 67 -1.08 21.64 -3.27
N THR A 68 -2.02 22.19 -2.50
CA THR A 68 -2.60 21.62 -1.28
C THR A 68 -4.13 21.66 -1.24
N GLY A 69 -4.78 22.28 -2.23
CA GLY A 69 -6.25 22.45 -2.25
C GLY A 69 -6.77 23.42 -1.17
N PRO A 70 -8.08 23.67 -1.10
CA PRO A 70 -8.66 24.58 -0.12
C PRO A 70 -8.38 24.10 1.31
N GLY A 71 -7.78 24.96 2.15
CA GLY A 71 -7.50 24.67 3.55
C GLY A 71 -6.53 23.50 3.79
N ASP A 72 -5.61 23.24 2.86
CA ASP A 72 -4.62 22.15 2.92
C ASP A 72 -5.21 20.72 2.91
N SER A 73 -6.44 20.57 2.41
CA SER A 73 -7.15 19.28 2.34
C SER A 73 -6.47 18.20 1.49
N MET A 74 -5.57 18.57 0.59
CA MET A 74 -4.81 17.65 -0.28
C MET A 74 -3.30 17.61 0.07
N LEU A 75 -2.90 18.18 1.20
CA LEU A 75 -1.50 18.22 1.62
C LEU A 75 -1.03 16.82 2.06
N SER A 76 -0.34 16.13 1.17
CA SER A 76 0.39 14.90 1.49
C SER A 76 1.82 15.21 1.94
N TYR A 77 2.45 14.29 2.67
CA TYR A 77 3.85 14.44 3.10
C TYR A 77 4.79 14.68 1.90
N SER A 78 4.56 13.96 0.79
CA SER A 78 5.32 14.09 -0.45
C SER A 78 5.17 15.48 -1.09
N ILE A 79 3.97 16.09 -1.02
CA ILE A 79 3.76 17.48 -1.48
C ILE A 79 4.51 18.47 -0.60
N TYR A 80 4.45 18.29 0.72
CA TYR A 80 5.14 19.18 1.65
C TYR A 80 6.67 19.13 1.47
N LEU A 81 7.23 17.94 1.22
CA LEU A 81 8.63 17.76 0.85
C LEU A 81 8.97 18.52 -0.44
N PHE A 82 8.12 18.36 -1.48
CA PHE A 82 8.31 19.04 -2.76
C PHE A 82 8.31 20.56 -2.61
N GLN A 83 7.36 21.12 -1.86
CA GLN A 83 7.31 22.58 -1.61
C GLN A 83 8.59 23.07 -0.92
N ASN A 84 9.07 22.36 0.10
CA ASN A 84 10.29 22.75 0.78
C ASN A 84 11.53 22.70 -0.13
N GLY A 85 11.63 21.71 -1.01
CA GLY A 85 12.78 21.54 -1.91
C GLY A 85 12.76 22.46 -3.12
N PHE A 86 11.61 22.58 -3.78
CA PHE A 86 11.48 23.23 -5.09
C PHE A 86 10.81 24.60 -5.05
N THR A 87 9.97 24.89 -4.05
CA THR A 87 9.31 26.20 -3.90
C THR A 87 10.10 27.11 -2.96
N PHE A 88 10.42 26.62 -1.76
CA PHE A 88 11.17 27.39 -0.76
C PHE A 88 12.69 27.27 -0.91
N LEU A 89 13.18 26.46 -1.86
CA LEU A 89 14.60 26.21 -2.14
C LEU A 89 15.40 25.71 -0.91
N LYS A 90 14.73 25.16 0.09
CA LYS A 90 15.33 24.54 1.28
C LYS A 90 15.71 23.08 0.99
N MET A 91 16.59 22.87 0.02
CA MET A 91 17.04 21.55 -0.43
C MET A 91 17.54 20.66 0.71
N GLY A 92 18.31 21.20 1.65
CA GLY A 92 18.82 20.44 2.81
C GLY A 92 17.72 19.99 3.79
N TYR A 93 16.66 20.79 3.93
CA TYR A 93 15.50 20.40 4.75
C TYR A 93 14.65 19.35 4.02
N ALA A 94 14.42 19.55 2.73
CA ALA A 94 13.68 18.60 1.91
C ALA A 94 14.37 17.23 1.81
N SER A 95 15.70 17.19 1.76
CA SER A 95 16.45 15.92 1.78
C SER A 95 16.33 15.20 3.12
N ALA A 96 16.38 15.92 4.24
CA ALA A 96 16.11 15.34 5.56
C ALA A 96 14.69 14.75 5.64
N MET A 97 13.69 15.47 5.11
CA MET A 97 12.32 14.95 5.02
C MET A 97 12.20 13.68 4.17
N ALA A 98 12.96 13.58 3.06
CA ALA A 98 12.99 12.40 2.21
C ALA A 98 13.54 11.18 2.96
N TRP A 99 14.62 11.37 3.72
CA TRP A 99 15.19 10.33 4.57
C TRP A 99 14.22 9.85 5.65
N VAL A 100 13.48 10.78 6.27
CA VAL A 100 12.44 10.42 7.24
C VAL A 100 11.33 9.58 6.58
N LEU A 101 10.86 9.97 5.39
CA LEU A 101 9.86 9.19 4.65
C LEU A 101 10.35 7.78 4.33
N LEU A 102 11.62 7.65 3.92
CA LEU A 102 12.25 6.37 3.65
C LEU A 102 12.26 5.50 4.91
N LEU A 103 12.72 6.03 6.04
CA LEU A 103 12.79 5.28 7.29
C LEU A 103 11.41 4.84 7.78
N VAL A 104 10.40 5.71 7.68
CA VAL A 104 9.01 5.38 8.03
C VAL A 104 8.48 4.28 7.12
N THR A 105 8.68 4.41 5.81
CA THR A 105 8.23 3.41 4.83
C THR A 105 8.89 2.05 5.11
N LEU A 106 10.21 2.05 5.33
CA LEU A 106 10.99 0.85 5.65
C LEU A 106 10.53 0.21 6.95
N ALA A 107 10.31 1.01 8.00
CA ALA A 107 9.82 0.51 9.29
C ALA A 107 8.46 -0.17 9.15
N ILE A 108 7.53 0.42 8.39
CA ILE A 108 6.21 -0.18 8.15
C ILE A 108 6.34 -1.45 7.31
N THR A 109 7.16 -1.45 6.26
CA THR A 109 7.41 -2.65 5.45
C THR A 109 7.98 -3.79 6.28
N LEU A 110 8.97 -3.52 7.15
CA LEU A 110 9.53 -4.52 8.06
C LEU A 110 8.50 -5.04 9.06
N LEU A 111 7.64 -4.17 9.59
CA LEU A 111 6.56 -4.56 10.51
C LEU A 111 5.57 -5.51 9.81
N ILE A 112 5.18 -5.19 8.57
CA ILE A 112 4.30 -6.07 7.78
C ILE A 112 4.97 -7.41 7.49
N LEU A 113 6.25 -7.42 7.08
CA LEU A 113 7.01 -8.65 6.85
C LEU A 113 7.20 -9.47 8.14
N TRP A 114 7.35 -8.82 9.29
CA TRP A 114 7.42 -9.50 10.58
C TRP A 114 6.07 -10.13 10.95
N SER A 115 4.96 -9.41 10.74
CA SER A 115 3.61 -9.93 10.95
C SER A 115 3.26 -11.06 9.97
N ALA A 116 3.80 -11.00 8.75
CA ALA A 116 3.67 -12.02 7.71
C ALA A 116 3.99 -13.41 8.21
N LYS A 117 5.08 -13.52 8.99
CA LYS A 117 5.61 -14.79 9.50
C LYS A 117 4.58 -15.57 10.34
N LYS A 118 3.54 -14.90 10.86
CA LYS A 118 2.48 -15.50 11.66
C LYS A 118 1.24 -15.94 10.87
N TRP A 119 1.00 -15.40 9.66
CA TRP A 119 -0.27 -15.59 8.93
C TRP A 119 -0.09 -16.01 7.47
N VAL A 120 1.13 -15.91 6.92
CA VAL A 120 1.43 -16.31 5.55
C VAL A 120 1.93 -17.74 5.55
N PHE A 121 1.14 -18.62 4.94
CA PHE A 121 1.49 -20.00 4.70
C PHE A 121 2.20 -20.07 3.34
N TYR A 122 3.50 -20.28 3.36
CA TYR A 122 4.23 -20.72 2.19
C TYR A 122 3.93 -22.20 2.02
N ASP A 123 3.34 -22.56 0.89
CA ASP A 123 3.19 -23.96 0.50
C ASP A 123 4.60 -24.48 0.21
N ASN A 124 5.27 -24.96 1.27
CA ASN A 124 6.56 -25.61 1.16
C ASN A 124 6.30 -27.05 0.72
N ARG A 125 6.14 -27.24 -0.59
CA ARG A 125 6.45 -28.48 -1.31
C ARG A 125 6.41 -28.32 -2.82
#